data_AF-A0A399TA25-F1
#
_entry.id   AF-A0A399TA25-F1
#
_cell.length_a   1.000
_cell.length_b   1.000
_cell.length_c   1.000
_cell.angle_alpha   90.00
_cell.angle_beta   90.00
_cell.angle_gamma   90.00
#
_symmetry.space_group_name_H-M   'P 1'
#
loop_
_entity.id
_entity.type
_entity.pdbx_description
1 polymer ?
#
loop_
_entity_poly.entity_id
_entity_poly.type
_entity_poly.pdbx_seq_one_letter_code
_entity_poly.pdbx_strand_id
1 'polypeptide(L)'
;MDLSRRDTGLTELMDDPDCDPAALDRTYARFPVVNRVVAGWRGVYRSRIRPLLSADRETTLLDIGSGGGDVPLSLARWARRDGLRLSVTGIDPDPRAAAFA
;
A
#
# COMPACT_ATOMS: atom_id res chain seq x y z
N MET A 1 17.14 11.05 -8.19
CA MET A 1 15.69 11.30 -8.11
C MET A 1 15.39 11.69 -6.67
N ASP A 2 14.87 12.90 -6.46
CA ASP A 2 14.43 13.34 -5.13
C ASP A 2 13.02 12.79 -4.86
N LEU A 3 12.89 11.89 -3.89
CA LEU A 3 11.62 11.24 -3.54
C LEU A 3 10.85 12.02 -2.45
N SER A 4 11.40 13.14 -1.95
CA SER A 4 10.78 13.95 -0.88
C SER A 4 9.71 14.91 -1.40
N ARG A 5 9.64 15.10 -2.72
CA ARG A 5 8.66 15.96 -3.39
C ARG A 5 7.93 15.17 -4.46
N ARG A 6 6.60 15.31 -4.50
CA ARG A 6 5.79 14.77 -5.58
C ARG A 6 6.10 15.55 -6.85
N ASP A 7 6.48 14.84 -7.90
CA ASP A 7 6.55 15.40 -9.24
C ASP A 7 5.17 15.26 -9.91
N THR A 8 4.51 16.39 -10.15
CA THR A 8 3.16 16.42 -10.73
C THR A 8 3.17 16.43 -12.26
N GLY A 9 4.34 16.58 -12.89
CA GLY A 9 4.49 16.55 -14.36
C GLY A 9 4.81 15.15 -14.90
N LEU A 10 5.14 14.21 -14.02
CA LEU A 10 5.41 12.81 -14.36
C LEU A 10 4.12 12.05 -14.64
N THR A 11 4.02 11.45 -15.83
CA THR A 11 2.92 10.54 -16.19
C THR A 11 3.19 9.14 -15.65
N GLU A 12 2.18 8.54 -15.03
CA GLU A 12 2.25 7.18 -14.50
C GLU A 12 2.14 6.16 -15.64
N LEU A 13 3.25 5.44 -15.91
CA LEU A 13 3.31 4.45 -16.99
C LEU A 13 2.43 3.21 -16.74
N MET A 14 2.04 2.96 -15.49
CA MET A 14 1.15 1.85 -15.15
C MET A 14 -0.29 2.14 -15.53
N ASP A 15 -0.69 3.42 -15.57
CA ASP A 15 -2.03 3.85 -15.96
C ASP A 15 -2.27 3.79 -17.47
N ASP A 16 -1.22 3.54 -18.26
CA ASP A 16 -1.33 3.38 -19.70
C ASP A 16 -2.22 2.16 -20.03
N PRO A 17 -3.32 2.33 -20.79
CA PRO A 17 -4.17 1.23 -21.23
C PRO A 17 -3.42 0.20 -22.08
N ASP A 18 -2.38 0.64 -22.80
CA ASP A 18 -1.54 -0.20 -23.66
C ASP A 18 -0.28 -0.71 -22.94
N CYS A 19 -0.20 -0.55 -21.60
CA CYS A 19 0.90 -1.06 -20.80
C CYS A 19 1.05 -2.58 -20.99
N ASP A 20 2.28 -3.05 -21.27
CA ASP A 20 2.58 -4.49 -21.39
C ASP A 20 2.11 -5.23 -20.12
N PRO A 21 1.10 -6.12 -20.21
CA PRO A 21 0.56 -6.82 -19.06
C PRO A 21 1.63 -7.61 -18.29
N ALA A 22 2.58 -8.21 -19.00
CA ALA A 22 3.65 -8.97 -18.36
C ALA A 22 4.64 -8.04 -17.64
N ALA A 23 4.86 -6.82 -18.14
CA ALA A 23 5.67 -5.81 -17.45
C ALA A 23 4.95 -5.25 -16.21
N LEU A 24 3.64 -5.05 -16.32
CA LEU A 24 2.79 -4.59 -15.23
C LEU A 24 2.78 -5.60 -14.07
N ASP A 25 2.53 -6.89 -14.37
CA ASP A 25 2.55 -7.97 -13.37
C ASP A 25 3.92 -8.09 -12.68
N ARG A 26 5.01 -8.01 -13.46
CA ARG A 26 6.38 -7.99 -12.91
C ARG A 26 6.61 -6.80 -11.99
N THR A 27 6.00 -5.66 -12.28
CA THR A 27 6.11 -4.43 -11.48
C THR A 27 5.35 -4.59 -10.17
N TYR A 28 4.09 -5.01 -10.22
CA TYR A 28 3.31 -5.34 -9.03
C TYR A 28 4.00 -6.39 -8.15
N ALA A 29 4.58 -7.44 -8.74
CA ALA A 29 5.32 -8.46 -7.99
C ALA A 29 6.58 -7.92 -7.27
N ARG A 30 7.17 -6.83 -7.75
CA ARG A 30 8.36 -6.19 -7.16
C ARG A 30 8.03 -5.11 -6.15
N PHE A 31 6.84 -4.51 -6.21
CA PHE A 31 6.38 -3.49 -5.27
C PHE A 31 6.51 -3.89 -3.79
N PRO A 32 6.11 -5.10 -3.36
CA PRO A 32 6.28 -5.52 -1.97
C PRO A 32 7.72 -5.47 -1.46
N VAL A 33 8.71 -5.64 -2.35
CA VAL A 33 10.13 -5.57 -2.00
C VAL A 33 10.58 -4.11 -1.97
N VAL A 34 10.27 -3.35 -3.02
CA VAL A 34 10.65 -1.93 -3.14
C VAL A 34 10.00 -1.13 -2.02
N ASN A 35 8.68 -1.16 -1.89
CA ASN A 35 7.92 -0.41 -0.86
C ASN A 35 8.38 -0.74 0.56
N ARG A 36 8.73 -2.00 0.83
CA ARG A 36 9.26 -2.40 2.14
C ARG A 36 10.59 -1.73 2.47
N VAL A 37 11.43 -1.51 1.47
CA VAL A 37 12.77 -0.91 1.64
C VAL A 37 12.71 0.61 1.62
N VAL A 38 11.95 1.23 0.70
CA VAL A 38 12.04 2.68 0.46
C VAL A 38 10.89 3.49 1.05
N ALA A 39 9.70 2.91 1.27
CA ALA A 39 8.52 3.71 1.61
C ALA A 39 8.35 3.98 3.12
N GLY A 40 9.21 3.42 3.98
CA GLY A 40 9.24 3.78 5.41
C GLY A 40 7.98 3.40 6.21
N TRP A 41 7.09 2.58 5.65
CA TRP A 41 5.77 2.26 6.24
C TRP A 41 5.83 1.67 7.64
N ARG A 42 6.89 0.95 8.00
CA ARG A 42 7.06 0.45 9.38
C ARG A 42 7.24 1.60 10.38
N GLY A 43 7.94 2.67 9.98
CA GLY A 43 8.11 3.88 10.78
C GLY A 43 6.82 4.67 10.91
N VAL A 44 6.08 4.84 9.81
CA VAL A 44 4.75 5.46 9.79
C VAL A 44 3.77 4.67 10.68
N TYR A 45 3.75 3.34 10.54
CA TYR A 45 2.93 2.48 11.38
C TYR A 45 3.21 2.72 12.87
N ARG A 46 4.47 2.70 13.29
CA ARG A 46 4.82 2.85 14.73
C ARG A 46 4.50 4.23 15.28
N SER A 47 4.73 5.29 14.51
CA SER A 47 4.66 6.68 14.99
C SER A 47 3.31 7.35 14.77
N ARG A 48 2.53 6.92 13.76
CA ARG A 48 1.28 7.59 13.35
C ARG A 48 0.05 6.68 13.46
N ILE A 49 0.15 5.41 13.06
CA ILE A 49 -1.02 4.53 12.97
C ILE A 49 -1.25 3.79 14.28
N ARG A 50 -0.24 3.06 14.77
CA ARG A 50 -0.30 2.24 15.99
C ARG A 50 -0.87 2.98 17.21
N PRO A 51 -0.55 4.26 17.48
CA PRO A 51 -1.12 5.00 18.61
C PRO A 51 -2.64 5.20 18.53
N LEU A 52 -3.24 5.05 17.35
CA LEU A 52 -4.68 5.20 17.12
C LEU A 52 -5.45 3.88 17.20
N LEU A 53 -4.74 2.77 17.38
CA LEU A 53 -5.34 1.44 17.43
C LEU A 53 -5.61 1.02 18.88
N SER A 54 -6.60 0.15 19.06
CA SER A 54 -6.98 -0.42 20.35
C SER A 54 -7.03 -1.94 20.27
N ALA A 55 -6.77 -2.61 21.39
CA ALA A 55 -7.02 -4.04 21.52
C ALA A 55 -8.52 -4.35 21.73
N ASP A 56 -9.28 -3.39 22.26
CA ASP A 56 -10.67 -3.60 22.66
C ASP A 56 -11.66 -3.08 21.61
N ARG A 57 -11.30 -1.99 20.93
CA ARG A 57 -12.11 -1.36 19.89
C ARG A 57 -11.48 -1.53 18.52
N GLU A 58 -12.30 -1.92 17.55
CA GLU A 58 -11.87 -2.00 16.15
C GLU A 58 -11.70 -0.61 15.54
N THR A 59 -10.53 -0.40 14.94
CA THR A 59 -10.26 0.75 14.06
C THR A 59 -10.33 0.29 12.61
N THR A 60 -10.97 1.08 11.75
CA THR A 60 -11.01 0.85 10.30
C THR A 60 -10.05 1.80 9.59
N LEU A 61 -9.38 1.32 8.55
CA LEU A 61 -8.46 2.09 7.70
C LEU A 61 -8.85 1.91 6.23
N LEU A 62 -8.98 3.01 5.51
CA LEU A 62 -9.17 3.04 4.06
C LEU A 62 -7.84 3.42 3.40
N ASP A 63 -7.38 2.60 2.47
CA ASP A 63 -6.24 2.86 1.61
C ASP A 63 -6.73 3.15 0.19
N ILE A 64 -6.32 4.30 -0.37
CA ILE A 64 -6.80 4.81 -1.67
C ILE A 64 -5.64 4.76 -2.66
N GLY A 65 -5.83 4.06 -3.77
CA GLY A 65 -4.74 3.72 -4.69
C GLY A 65 -3.88 2.60 -4.11
N SER A 66 -4.52 1.55 -3.58
CA SER A 66 -3.82 0.49 -2.86
C SER A 66 -2.96 -0.40 -3.75
N GLY A 67 -3.08 -0.30 -5.08
CA GLY A 67 -2.40 -1.16 -6.04
C GLY A 67 -2.57 -2.64 -5.69
N GLY A 68 -1.47 -3.39 -5.70
CA GLY A 68 -1.43 -4.80 -5.30
C GLY A 68 -1.58 -5.08 -3.79
N GLY A 69 -1.93 -4.09 -2.97
CA GLY A 69 -2.34 -4.29 -1.57
C GLY A 69 -1.21 -4.60 -0.57
N ASP A 70 0.06 -4.42 -0.94
CA ASP A 70 1.21 -4.81 -0.11
C ASP A 70 1.31 -3.99 1.20
N VAL A 71 1.05 -2.68 1.13
CA VAL A 71 0.99 -1.78 2.28
C VAL A 71 -0.16 -2.12 3.23
N PRO A 72 -1.44 -2.17 2.78
CA PRO A 72 -2.57 -2.44 3.68
C PRO A 72 -2.46 -3.83 4.33
N LEU A 73 -1.99 -4.85 3.59
CA LEU A 73 -1.69 -6.17 4.14
C LEU A 73 -0.58 -6.12 5.20
N SER A 74 0.45 -5.30 5.01
CA SER A 74 1.53 -5.14 5.99
C SER A 74 1.04 -4.46 7.27
N LEU A 75 0.20 -3.41 7.15
CA LEU A 75 -0.40 -2.71 8.29
C LEU A 75 -1.28 -3.66 9.12
N ALA A 76 -2.17 -4.41 8.46
CA ALA A 76 -3.03 -5.41 9.13
C ALA A 76 -2.19 -6.48 9.84
N ARG A 77 -1.13 -6.99 9.19
CA ARG A 77 -0.22 -7.98 9.79
C ARG A 77 0.53 -7.42 11.00
N TRP A 78 0.94 -6.16 11.00
CA TRP A 78 1.61 -5.54 12.14
C TRP A 78 0.64 -5.28 13.30
N ALA A 79 -0.55 -4.76 13.03
CA ALA A 79 -1.60 -4.59 14.05
C ALA A 79 -1.93 -5.91 14.73
N ARG A 80 -2.13 -6.99 13.96
CA ARG A 80 -2.37 -8.32 14.50
C ARG A 80 -1.22 -8.82 15.39
N ARG A 81 0.03 -8.60 14.99
CA ARG A 81 1.20 -8.99 15.80
C ARG A 81 1.29 -8.19 17.10
N ASP A 82 0.84 -6.95 17.10
CA ASP A 82 0.83 -6.07 18.26
C ASP A 82 -0.43 -6.28 19.15
N GLY A 83 -1.32 -7.23 18.81
CA GLY A 83 -2.56 -7.49 19.55
C GLY A 83 -3.63 -6.41 19.36
N LEU A 84 -3.55 -5.63 18.29
CA LEU A 84 -4.40 -4.48 18.01
C LEU A 84 -5.43 -4.82 16.93
N ARG A 85 -6.65 -4.30 17.09
CA ARG A 85 -7.78 -4.54 16.18
C ARG A 85 -7.79 -3.51 15.07
N LEU A 86 -7.40 -3.94 13.87
CA LEU A 86 -7.40 -3.12 12.66
C LEU A 86 -8.05 -3.88 11.51
N SER A 87 -9.10 -3.29 10.93
CA SER A 87 -9.69 -3.72 9.66
C SER A 87 -9.27 -2.75 8.56
N VAL A 88 -8.87 -3.27 7.40
CA VAL A 88 -8.35 -2.47 6.30
C VAL A 88 -9.14 -2.74 5.02
N THR A 89 -9.54 -1.67 4.35
CA THR A 89 -10.15 -1.69 3.02
C THR A 89 -9.20 -0.98 2.05
N GLY A 90 -8.75 -1.67 1.01
CA GLY A 90 -8.03 -1.06 -0.10
C GLY A 90 -8.99 -0.80 -1.27
N ILE A 91 -8.88 0.36 -1.91
CA ILE A 91 -9.57 0.67 -3.16
C ILE A 91 -8.57 1.15 -4.21
N ASP A 92 -8.80 0.77 -5.46
CA ASP A 92 -8.00 1.20 -6.60
C ASP A 92 -8.90 1.35 -7.84
N PRO A 93 -8.78 2.43 -8.63
CA PRO A 93 -9.54 2.58 -9.87
C PRO A 93 -9.09 1.60 -10.97
N ASP A 94 -7.86 1.07 -10.90
CA ASP A 94 -7.38 0.10 -11.87
C ASP A 94 -7.92 -1.31 -11.55
N PRO A 95 -8.79 -1.90 -12.40
CA PRO A 95 -9.29 -3.26 -12.17
C PRO A 95 -8.18 -4.32 -12.14
N ARG A 96 -7.02 -4.05 -12.76
CA ARG A 96 -5.86 -4.94 -12.76
C ARG A 96 -5.23 -5.05 -11.37
N ALA A 97 -5.33 -3.99 -10.55
CA ALA A 97 -4.85 -4.00 -9.17
C ALA A 97 -5.65 -5.00 -8.31
N ALA A 98 -6.98 -5.00 -8.43
CA ALA A 98 -7.84 -5.96 -7.75
C ALA A 98 -7.65 -7.39 -8.25
N ALA A 99 -7.35 -7.58 -9.55
CA ALA A 99 -7.07 -8.89 -10.12
C ALA A 99 -5.72 -9.49 -9.64
N PHE A 100 -4.76 -8.64 -9.29
CA PHE A 100 -3.47 -9.05 -8.76
C PHE A 100 -3.50 -9.41 -7.26
N ALA A 101 -4.37 -8.77 -6.49
CA ALA A 101 -4.40 -8.78 -5.02
C ALA A 101 -4.78 -10.13 -4.37
#